data_AF-A0A1F2QKD5-F1
#
_entry.id   AF-A0A1F2QKD5-F1
#
_cell.length_a   1.000
_cell.length_b   1.000
_cell.length_c   1.000
_cell.angle_alpha   90.00
_cell.angle_beta   90.00
_cell.angle_gamma   90.00
#
_symmetry.space_group_name_H-M   'P 1'
#
loop_
_entity.id
_entity.type
_entity.pdbx_description
1 polymer ?
#
loop_
_entity_poly.entity_id
_entity_poly.type
_entity_poly.pdbx_seq_one_letter_code
_entity_poly.pdbx_strand_id
1 'polypeptide(L)'
;MQKIPTIFVRNLGTRLVENAVTAGCEWVIAGEGIATRKWDGTCMAVINGRPYRRYDLRQDKKAPEDFLPAQDAADPITGHWPGWAPLKRNREAKIDPADRWHWEGFKEGTAIIDGTYELCGPKINNNPEGFETHVMILHGVVTLPDAPRTFDELREYLELPQATSPSGHRVRIEGIVWHHSDGRMGKIKGKDFGIPRALPLEYNFPGGEAA
;
A
#
# COMPACT_ATOMS: atom_id res chain seq x y z
N MET A 1 6.21 -9.55 1.03
CA MET A 1 4.84 -9.40 1.58
C MET A 1 3.92 -10.47 0.97
N GLN A 2 3.28 -11.29 1.80
CA GLN A 2 2.20 -12.20 1.36
C GLN A 2 0.99 -11.40 0.87
N LYS A 3 0.13 -12.00 0.05
CA LYS A 3 -1.08 -11.35 -0.46
C LYS A 3 -2.08 -11.12 0.69
N ILE A 4 -2.22 -9.87 1.12
CA ILE A 4 -3.24 -9.48 2.12
C ILE A 4 -4.64 -9.63 1.49
N PRO A 5 -5.57 -10.38 2.11
CA PRO A 5 -6.94 -10.55 1.62
C PRO A 5 -7.76 -9.26 1.71
N THR A 6 -8.68 -9.06 0.76
CA THR A 6 -9.72 -8.03 0.90
C THR A 6 -10.76 -8.55 1.92
N ILE A 7 -11.21 -7.72 2.87
CA ILE A 7 -12.08 -8.19 3.98
C ILE A 7 -13.50 -8.61 3.52
N PHE A 8 -13.94 -8.13 2.36
CA PHE A 8 -15.20 -8.50 1.73
C PHE A 8 -14.97 -9.30 0.44
N VAL A 9 -15.90 -10.20 0.13
CA VAL A 9 -15.88 -11.07 -1.05
C VAL A 9 -15.94 -10.20 -2.30
N ARG A 10 -15.08 -10.51 -3.29
CA ARG A 10 -15.04 -9.81 -4.57
C ARG A 10 -15.89 -10.53 -5.60
N ASN A 11 -16.83 -9.81 -6.20
CA ASN A 11 -17.53 -10.25 -7.40
C ASN A 11 -16.56 -10.22 -8.60
N LEU A 12 -16.36 -11.36 -9.27
CA LEU A 12 -15.39 -11.47 -10.37
C LEU A 12 -15.84 -10.79 -11.67
N GLY A 13 -17.16 -10.64 -11.87
CA GLY A 13 -17.72 -9.98 -13.05
C GLY A 13 -17.57 -8.46 -12.97
N THR A 14 -17.93 -7.86 -11.85
CA THR A 14 -17.85 -6.40 -11.64
C THR A 14 -16.51 -5.94 -11.11
N ARG A 15 -15.74 -6.86 -10.49
CA ARG A 15 -14.52 -6.60 -9.71
C ARG A 15 -14.74 -5.77 -8.45
N LEU A 16 -16.00 -5.51 -8.07
CA LEU A 16 -16.37 -4.83 -6.83
C LEU A 16 -16.55 -5.83 -5.68
N VAL A 17 -16.60 -5.34 -4.45
CA VAL A 17 -16.93 -6.17 -3.28
C VAL A 17 -18.43 -6.24 -3.02
N GLU A 18 -18.87 -7.34 -2.46
CA GLU A 18 -20.24 -7.59 -1.99
C GLU A 18 -20.26 -7.55 -0.45
N ASN A 19 -21.44 -7.33 0.13
CA ASN A 19 -21.61 -7.35 1.59
C ASN A 19 -21.61 -8.80 2.14
N ALA A 20 -20.47 -9.45 1.99
CA ALA A 20 -20.16 -10.78 2.48
C ALA A 20 -18.70 -10.80 2.91
N VAL A 21 -18.42 -11.27 4.12
CA VAL A 21 -17.07 -11.29 4.69
C VAL A 21 -16.24 -12.37 4.01
N THR A 22 -15.00 -12.04 3.62
CA THR A 22 -14.05 -13.03 3.12
C THR A 22 -13.67 -13.98 4.25
N ALA A 23 -13.75 -15.29 4.00
CA ALA A 23 -13.37 -16.32 4.97
C ALA A 23 -11.96 -16.05 5.56
N GLY A 24 -11.86 -16.03 6.88
CA GLY A 24 -10.63 -15.70 7.62
C GLY A 24 -10.44 -14.21 7.94
N CYS A 25 -11.38 -13.34 7.56
CA CYS A 25 -11.40 -11.90 7.87
C CYS A 25 -12.46 -11.51 8.92
N GLU A 26 -13.17 -12.47 9.51
CA GLU A 26 -14.27 -12.23 10.47
C GLU A 26 -13.80 -11.44 11.70
N TRP A 27 -12.55 -11.65 12.10
CA TRP A 27 -11.91 -10.92 13.21
C TRP A 27 -11.92 -9.40 13.01
N VAL A 28 -11.83 -8.91 11.77
CA VAL A 28 -11.92 -7.47 11.48
C VAL A 28 -13.28 -6.94 11.90
N ILE A 29 -14.34 -7.67 11.54
CA ILE A 29 -15.73 -7.31 11.83
C ILE A 29 -16.03 -7.44 13.33
N ALA A 30 -15.40 -8.42 14.00
CA ALA A 30 -15.46 -8.59 15.45
C ALA A 30 -14.74 -7.49 16.25
N GLY A 31 -14.13 -6.50 15.58
CA GLY A 31 -13.46 -5.37 16.23
C GLY A 31 -11.98 -5.61 16.52
N GLU A 32 -11.42 -6.74 16.10
CA GLU A 32 -10.02 -7.08 16.35
C GLU A 32 -9.08 -6.34 15.37
N GLY A 33 -7.82 -6.21 15.79
CA GLY A 33 -6.73 -5.60 15.03
C GLY A 33 -6.80 -4.08 14.84
N ILE A 34 -5.65 -3.50 14.54
CA ILE A 34 -5.45 -2.06 14.43
C ILE A 34 -5.59 -1.63 12.98
N ALA A 35 -6.52 -0.73 12.72
CA ALA A 35 -6.71 -0.12 11.41
C ALA A 35 -5.60 0.90 11.12
N THR A 36 -5.01 0.82 9.94
CA THR A 36 -3.95 1.72 9.50
C THR A 36 -4.18 2.15 8.07
N ARG A 37 -3.68 3.34 7.70
CA ARG A 37 -3.81 3.87 6.35
C ARG A 37 -3.07 2.98 5.35
N LYS A 38 -3.77 2.58 4.30
CA LYS A 38 -3.14 2.09 3.09
C LYS A 38 -2.71 3.28 2.22
N TRP A 39 -1.41 3.39 2.00
CA TRP A 39 -0.80 4.36 1.08
C TRP A 39 -0.81 3.84 -0.35
N ASP A 40 -1.02 4.74 -1.31
CA ASP A 40 -0.95 4.44 -2.75
C ASP A 40 0.44 4.77 -3.28
N GLY A 41 1.32 3.76 -3.25
CA GLY A 41 2.68 3.86 -3.76
C GLY A 41 3.18 2.54 -4.33
N THR A 42 4.48 2.32 -4.18
CA THR A 42 5.10 1.02 -4.48
C THR A 42 5.79 0.48 -3.23
N CYS A 43 5.60 -0.80 -2.97
CA CYS A 43 6.12 -1.43 -1.77
C CYS A 43 7.63 -1.69 -1.88
N MET A 44 8.36 -1.42 -0.80
CA MET A 44 9.76 -1.73 -0.65
C MET A 44 10.05 -2.27 0.77
N ALA A 45 11.24 -2.81 0.97
CA ALA A 45 11.67 -3.33 2.27
C ALA A 45 13.09 -2.88 2.60
N VAL A 46 13.37 -2.78 3.89
CA VAL A 46 14.72 -2.68 4.44
C VAL A 46 14.96 -3.93 5.26
N ILE A 47 15.98 -4.70 4.90
CA ILE A 47 16.31 -5.99 5.51
C ILE A 47 17.80 -5.97 5.81
N ASN A 48 18.17 -6.10 7.08
CA ASN A 48 19.53 -5.94 7.58
C ASN A 48 20.17 -4.62 7.10
N GLY A 49 19.42 -3.53 7.14
CA GLY A 49 19.85 -2.19 6.70
C GLY A 49 19.99 -2.02 5.18
N ARG A 50 19.64 -3.03 4.37
CA ARG A 50 19.74 -2.96 2.91
C ARG A 50 18.38 -2.75 2.26
N PRO A 51 18.26 -1.87 1.24
CA PRO A 51 16.99 -1.62 0.56
C PRO A 51 16.70 -2.67 -0.52
N TYR A 52 15.44 -3.09 -0.58
CA TYR A 52 14.90 -4.00 -1.58
C TYR A 52 13.61 -3.43 -2.15
N ARG A 53 13.40 -3.58 -3.46
CA ARG A 53 12.11 -3.30 -4.08
C ARG A 53 11.28 -4.57 -4.12
N ARG A 54 9.95 -4.42 -4.09
CA ARG A 54 9.08 -5.56 -4.36
C ARG A 54 9.34 -6.11 -5.76
N TYR A 55 9.39 -7.43 -5.85
CA TYR A 55 9.52 -8.13 -7.13
C TYR A 55 8.59 -9.33 -7.12
N ASP A 56 7.91 -9.55 -8.24
CA ASP A 56 7.02 -10.68 -8.42
C ASP A 56 7.63 -11.59 -9.48
N LEU A 57 8.23 -12.69 -9.01
CA LEU A 57 8.89 -13.64 -9.88
C LEU A 57 7.84 -14.49 -10.57
N ARG A 58 7.85 -14.46 -11.91
CA ARG A 58 6.98 -15.29 -12.76
C ARG A 58 7.70 -16.59 -13.12
N GLN A 59 6.94 -17.66 -13.34
CA GLN A 59 7.47 -19.02 -13.63
C GLN A 59 8.48 -19.08 -14.78
N ASP A 60 8.37 -18.21 -15.78
CA ASP A 60 9.23 -18.18 -16.97
C ASP A 60 10.49 -17.31 -16.80
N LYS A 61 10.66 -16.66 -15.65
CA LYS A 61 11.77 -15.74 -15.40
C LYS A 61 12.77 -16.36 -14.43
N LYS A 62 14.04 -16.04 -14.64
CA LYS A 62 15.09 -16.30 -13.65
C LYS A 62 14.96 -15.30 -12.51
N ALA A 63 15.02 -15.79 -11.27
CA ALA A 63 15.09 -14.94 -10.09
C ALA A 63 16.27 -13.94 -10.21
N PRO A 64 16.08 -12.66 -9.85
CA PRO A 64 17.20 -11.77 -9.60
C PRO A 64 18.16 -12.41 -8.60
N GLU A 65 19.44 -12.12 -8.76
CA GLU A 65 20.45 -12.44 -7.74
C GLU A 65 20.04 -11.82 -6.39
N ASP A 66 20.24 -12.60 -5.31
CA ASP A 66 19.82 -12.29 -3.95
C ASP A 66 18.32 -11.99 -3.77
N PHE A 67 17.46 -12.53 -4.65
CA PHE A 67 16.02 -12.49 -4.45
C PHE A 67 15.62 -13.19 -3.15
N LEU A 68 14.89 -12.48 -2.30
CA LEU A 68 14.34 -13.02 -1.05
C LEU A 68 12.83 -13.27 -1.24
N PRO A 69 12.38 -14.53 -1.30
CA PRO A 69 10.97 -14.83 -1.45
C PRO A 69 10.18 -14.38 -0.22
N ALA A 70 8.97 -13.87 -0.42
CA ALA A 70 8.07 -13.46 0.66
C ALA A 70 7.09 -14.55 1.10
N GLN A 71 7.15 -15.71 0.45
CA GLN A 71 6.35 -16.89 0.71
C GLN A 71 7.14 -18.13 0.24
N ASP A 72 6.89 -19.27 0.87
CA ASP A 72 7.72 -20.48 0.68
C ASP A 72 7.73 -21.01 -0.75
N ALA A 73 6.59 -20.89 -1.46
CA ALA A 73 6.44 -21.35 -2.84
C ALA A 73 5.61 -20.37 -3.67
N ALA A 74 5.75 -20.45 -5.00
CA ALA A 74 4.89 -19.74 -5.93
C ALA A 74 3.42 -20.16 -5.77
N ASP A 75 2.50 -19.24 -6.00
CA ASP A 75 1.07 -19.54 -6.04
C ASP A 75 0.78 -20.57 -7.16
N PRO A 76 0.17 -21.73 -6.87
CA PRO A 76 0.05 -22.82 -7.83
C PRO A 76 -0.97 -22.53 -8.96
N ILE A 77 -1.85 -21.55 -8.77
CA ILE A 77 -2.88 -21.19 -9.75
C ILE A 77 -2.37 -20.10 -10.69
N THR A 78 -1.74 -19.07 -10.12
CA THR A 78 -1.37 -17.85 -10.83
C THR A 78 0.12 -17.83 -11.21
N GLY A 79 0.95 -18.69 -10.58
CA GLY A 79 2.39 -18.72 -10.77
C GLY A 79 3.15 -17.54 -10.18
N HIS A 80 2.47 -16.66 -9.43
CA HIS A 80 3.06 -15.49 -8.78
C HIS A 80 3.91 -15.93 -7.59
N TRP A 81 5.16 -15.48 -7.55
CA TRP A 81 6.05 -15.67 -6.42
C TRP A 81 6.61 -14.33 -5.94
N PRO A 82 5.85 -13.62 -5.10
CA PRO A 82 6.28 -12.33 -4.61
C PRO A 82 7.49 -12.46 -3.68
N GLY A 83 8.35 -11.45 -3.73
CA GLY A 83 9.52 -11.33 -2.88
C GLY A 83 10.19 -9.98 -3.04
N TRP A 84 11.47 -9.96 -2.74
CA TRP A 84 12.28 -8.76 -2.64
C TRP A 84 13.52 -8.91 -3.51
N ALA A 85 13.72 -7.98 -4.43
CA ALA A 85 14.97 -7.88 -5.18
C ALA A 85 15.80 -6.73 -4.60
N PRO A 86 17.10 -6.94 -4.33
CA PRO A 86 17.94 -5.87 -3.81
C PRO A 86 17.98 -4.73 -4.82
N LEU A 87 17.96 -3.49 -4.31
CA LEU A 87 18.27 -2.34 -5.15
C LEU A 87 19.72 -2.45 -5.59
N LYS A 88 19.96 -2.37 -6.89
CA LYS A 88 21.32 -2.50 -7.43
C LYS A 88 21.92 -1.14 -7.73
N ARG A 89 23.22 -1.03 -7.46
CA ARG A 89 24.11 -0.12 -8.16
C ARG A 89 24.93 -0.96 -9.14
N ASN A 90 25.19 -0.43 -10.32
CA ASN A 90 26.07 -1.08 -11.27
C ASN A 90 27.54 -1.02 -10.78
N ARG A 91 28.46 -1.61 -11.55
CA ARG A 91 29.89 -1.67 -11.17
C ARG A 91 30.55 -0.29 -11.05
N GLU A 92 30.02 0.72 -11.75
CA GLU A 92 30.44 2.11 -11.65
C GLU A 92 29.63 2.90 -10.62
N ALA A 93 28.97 2.22 -9.67
CA ALA A 93 28.09 2.76 -8.65
C ALA A 93 26.86 3.55 -9.19
N LYS A 94 26.55 3.46 -10.48
CA LYS A 94 25.36 4.08 -11.07
C LYS A 94 24.12 3.30 -10.71
N ILE A 95 23.06 4.03 -10.37
CA ILE A 95 21.75 3.47 -10.07
C ILE A 95 21.15 2.89 -11.36
N ASP A 96 20.60 1.66 -11.28
CA ASP A 96 19.75 1.13 -12.34
C ASP A 96 18.55 2.08 -12.52
N PRO A 97 18.24 2.54 -13.74
CA PRO A 97 17.08 3.39 -13.99
C PRO A 97 15.76 2.87 -13.41
N ALA A 98 15.59 1.54 -13.31
CA ALA A 98 14.42 0.91 -12.70
C ALA A 98 14.34 1.11 -11.17
N ASP A 99 15.47 1.32 -10.50
CA ASP A 99 15.58 1.47 -9.06
C ASP A 99 15.71 2.94 -8.63
N ARG A 100 15.80 3.88 -9.58
CA ARG A 100 16.04 5.31 -9.33
C ARG A 100 15.20 5.89 -8.20
N TRP A 101 13.88 5.74 -8.29
CA TRP A 101 12.97 6.36 -7.32
C TRP A 101 13.04 5.70 -5.95
N HIS A 102 13.37 4.40 -5.89
CA HIS A 102 13.60 3.70 -4.62
C HIS A 102 14.87 4.21 -3.93
N TRP A 103 15.93 4.48 -4.70
CA TRP A 103 17.14 5.11 -4.16
C TRP A 103 16.91 6.54 -3.69
N GLU A 104 16.12 7.33 -4.43
CA GLU A 104 15.75 8.69 -4.01
C GLU A 104 14.95 8.70 -2.70
N GLY A 105 14.08 7.71 -2.49
CA GLY A 105 13.34 7.55 -1.23
C GLY A 105 14.19 7.05 -0.07
N PHE A 106 15.09 6.08 -0.30
CA PHE A 106 15.88 5.43 0.75
C PHE A 106 16.93 6.33 1.40
N LYS A 107 17.44 7.37 0.72
CA LYS A 107 18.41 8.34 1.28
C LYS A 107 19.48 7.68 2.17
N GLU A 108 20.47 7.05 1.51
CA GLU A 108 21.57 6.34 2.17
C GLU A 108 22.20 7.15 3.31
N GLY A 109 22.54 6.49 4.43
CA GLY A 109 23.10 7.13 5.62
C GLY A 109 22.06 7.68 6.61
N THR A 110 20.77 7.56 6.30
CA THR A 110 19.71 7.79 7.29
C THR A 110 19.51 6.54 8.16
N ALA A 111 19.23 6.74 9.45
CA ALA A 111 18.91 5.66 10.37
C ALA A 111 17.50 5.11 10.06
N ILE A 112 17.42 4.22 9.07
CA ILE A 112 16.20 3.53 8.68
C ILE A 112 16.16 2.17 9.40
N ILE A 113 15.02 1.89 10.02
CA ILE A 113 14.79 0.61 10.70
C ILE A 113 14.44 -0.49 9.68
N ASP A 114 14.74 -1.74 10.01
CA ASP A 114 14.27 -2.86 9.19
C ASP A 114 12.75 -2.94 9.21
N GLY A 115 12.16 -3.26 8.05
CA GLY A 115 10.72 -3.30 7.88
C GLY A 115 10.27 -3.17 6.44
N THR A 116 8.95 -3.10 6.25
CA THR A 116 8.36 -2.84 4.93
C THR A 116 7.77 -1.44 4.89
N TYR A 117 7.97 -0.78 3.76
CA TYR A 117 7.60 0.60 3.52
C TYR A 117 6.76 0.71 2.26
N GLU A 118 5.92 1.73 2.19
CA GLU A 118 5.39 2.23 0.94
C GLU A 118 6.25 3.41 0.49
N LEU A 119 6.81 3.33 -0.72
CA LEU A 119 7.46 4.42 -1.40
C LEU A 119 6.38 5.25 -2.11
N CYS A 120 6.25 6.52 -1.73
CA CYS A 120 5.36 7.48 -2.38
C CYS A 120 6.18 8.65 -2.96
N GLY A 121 5.63 9.38 -3.93
CA GLY A 121 6.31 10.55 -4.49
C GLY A 121 5.86 10.94 -5.89
N PRO A 122 6.48 12.01 -6.45
CA PRO A 122 6.06 12.63 -7.70
C PRO A 122 6.14 11.70 -8.93
N LYS A 123 6.96 10.64 -8.87
CA LYS A 123 7.11 9.67 -9.97
C LYS A 123 6.52 8.29 -9.65
N ILE A 124 5.74 8.18 -8.57
CA ILE A 124 5.07 6.94 -8.17
C ILE A 124 3.55 7.08 -8.35
N ASN A 125 2.94 6.21 -9.14
CA ASN A 125 1.49 6.10 -9.34
C ASN A 125 0.74 7.42 -9.65
N ASN A 126 1.40 8.40 -10.31
CA ASN A 126 0.88 9.77 -10.54
C ASN A 126 0.69 10.62 -9.26
N ASN A 127 1.42 10.31 -8.19
CA ASN A 127 1.48 11.07 -6.94
C ASN A 127 0.13 11.33 -6.26
N PRO A 128 -0.70 10.30 -6.02
CA PRO A 128 -2.02 10.46 -5.38
C PRO A 128 -1.93 10.98 -3.94
N GLU A 129 -0.74 10.84 -3.33
CA GLU A 129 -0.46 11.29 -1.97
C GLU A 129 0.06 12.75 -1.92
N GLY A 130 0.42 13.34 -3.05
CA GLY A 130 0.78 14.74 -3.17
C GLY A 130 2.13 15.11 -2.53
N PHE A 131 3.09 14.18 -2.47
CA PHE A 131 4.43 14.47 -1.96
C PHE A 131 5.28 15.22 -2.98
N GLU A 132 6.05 16.19 -2.51
CA GLU A 132 6.99 16.96 -3.35
C GLU A 132 8.25 16.16 -3.70
N THR A 133 8.62 15.22 -2.83
CA THR A 133 9.80 14.34 -2.99
C THR A 133 9.42 12.88 -2.78
N HIS A 134 10.31 11.97 -3.19
CA HIS A 134 10.16 10.54 -2.87
C HIS A 134 10.37 10.31 -1.37
N VAL A 135 9.40 9.67 -0.73
CA VAL A 135 9.40 9.39 0.70
C VAL A 135 9.07 7.93 0.96
N MET A 136 9.72 7.36 1.97
CA MET A 136 9.40 6.03 2.49
C MET A 136 8.52 6.17 3.72
N ILE A 137 7.39 5.49 3.72
CA ILE A 137 6.46 5.50 4.84
C ILE A 137 6.36 4.08 5.38
N LEU A 138 6.72 3.89 6.64
CA LEU A 138 6.66 2.57 7.28
C LEU A 138 5.22 2.07 7.28
N HIS A 139 5.00 0.82 6.85
CA HIS A 139 3.66 0.23 6.89
C HIS A 139 3.15 0.14 8.34
N GLY A 140 1.86 0.44 8.49
CA GLY A 140 1.18 0.36 9.78
C GLY A 140 1.45 1.53 10.74
N VAL A 141 2.26 2.52 10.35
CA VAL A 141 2.62 3.63 11.26
C VAL A 141 1.50 4.66 11.45
N VAL A 142 0.63 4.84 10.45
CA VAL A 142 -0.49 5.80 10.53
C VAL A 142 -1.77 5.05 10.86
N THR A 143 -2.18 5.12 12.13
CA THR A 143 -3.41 4.49 12.64
C THR A 143 -4.66 5.29 12.30
N LEU A 144 -5.77 4.60 12.09
CA LEU A 144 -7.10 5.17 11.83
C LEU A 144 -8.07 4.68 12.93
N PRO A 145 -8.06 5.29 14.13
CA PRO A 145 -8.82 4.79 15.28
C PRO A 145 -10.34 4.86 15.08
N ASP A 146 -10.80 5.73 14.19
CA ASP A 146 -12.19 5.97 13.81
C ASP A 146 -12.64 5.13 12.60
N ALA A 147 -11.77 4.29 12.04
CA ALA A 147 -12.12 3.47 10.88
C ALA A 147 -13.27 2.51 11.21
N PRO A 148 -14.40 2.58 10.47
CA PRO A 148 -15.53 1.68 10.69
C PRO A 148 -15.20 0.27 10.19
N ARG A 149 -16.11 -0.67 10.44
CA ARG A 149 -15.91 -2.10 10.11
C ARG A 149 -17.06 -2.74 9.36
N THR A 150 -18.21 -2.08 9.28
CA THR A 150 -19.34 -2.59 8.48
C THR A 150 -19.18 -2.19 7.02
N PHE A 151 -19.84 -2.92 6.12
CA PHE A 151 -19.72 -2.72 4.68
C PHE A 151 -20.14 -1.30 4.25
N ASP A 152 -21.30 -0.84 4.71
CA ASP A 152 -21.86 0.46 4.31
C ASP A 152 -21.04 1.62 4.90
N GLU A 153 -20.70 1.56 6.20
CA GLU A 153 -19.89 2.60 6.83
C GLU A 153 -18.48 2.70 6.21
N LEU A 154 -17.88 1.57 5.82
CA LEU A 154 -16.57 1.58 5.15
C LEU A 154 -16.64 2.20 3.76
N ARG A 155 -17.73 1.96 3.03
CA ARG A 155 -17.98 2.60 1.74
C ARG A 155 -18.08 4.11 1.91
N GLU A 156 -18.89 4.58 2.86
CA GLU A 156 -19.05 6.01 3.17
C GLU A 156 -17.74 6.64 3.64
N TYR A 157 -17.02 5.98 4.54
CA TYR A 157 -15.73 6.43 5.06
C TYR A 157 -14.72 6.64 3.93
N LEU A 158 -14.61 5.69 2.99
CA LEU A 158 -13.66 5.78 1.87
C LEU A 158 -14.10 6.73 0.75
N GLU A 159 -15.37 7.11 0.71
CA GLU A 159 -15.89 8.13 -0.22
C GLU A 159 -15.52 9.55 0.22
N LEU A 160 -15.23 9.75 1.50
CA LEU A 160 -14.83 11.03 2.07
C LEU A 160 -13.30 11.19 2.16
N PRO A 161 -12.80 12.44 2.19
CA PRO A 161 -11.38 12.68 2.46
C PRO A 161 -11.00 12.29 3.90
N GLN A 162 -10.07 11.36 4.08
CA GLN A 162 -9.64 10.86 5.40
C GLN A 162 -8.23 11.32 5.81
N ALA A 163 -7.57 12.09 4.95
CA ALA A 163 -6.24 12.62 5.23
C ALA A 163 -6.05 14.01 4.63
N THR A 164 -4.94 14.65 4.99
CA THR A 164 -4.45 15.89 4.39
C THR A 164 -3.12 15.59 3.69
N SER A 165 -2.97 16.05 2.44
CA SER A 165 -1.72 15.97 1.70
C SER A 165 -0.65 16.89 2.31
N PRO A 166 0.63 16.70 1.98
CA PRO A 166 1.69 17.65 2.37
C PRO A 166 1.40 19.10 1.95
N SER A 167 0.68 19.29 0.84
CA SER A 167 0.24 20.60 0.34
C SER A 167 -1.02 21.17 1.02
N GLY A 168 -1.51 20.53 2.08
CA GLY A 168 -2.64 21.03 2.88
C GLY A 168 -4.04 20.68 2.34
N HIS A 169 -4.15 19.96 1.22
CA HIS A 169 -5.44 19.58 0.64
C HIS A 169 -5.97 18.31 1.27
N ARG A 170 -7.28 18.23 1.54
CA ARG A 170 -7.88 16.96 1.97
C ARG A 170 -7.88 15.96 0.81
N VAL A 171 -7.57 14.71 1.11
CA VAL A 171 -7.51 13.60 0.14
C VAL A 171 -8.27 12.38 0.65
N ARG A 172 -8.90 11.64 -0.26
CA ARG A 172 -9.29 10.24 0.01
C ARG A 172 -8.03 9.43 0.29
N ILE A 173 -8.10 8.42 1.13
CA ILE A 173 -7.01 7.45 1.26
C ILE A 173 -7.21 6.33 0.23
N GLU A 174 -6.17 5.56 -0.10
CA GLU A 174 -6.36 4.39 -1.00
C GLU A 174 -7.31 3.37 -0.36
N GLY A 175 -7.13 3.18 0.95
CA GLY A 175 -7.80 2.14 1.69
C GLY A 175 -7.28 2.02 3.12
N ILE A 176 -7.67 0.93 3.76
CA ILE A 176 -7.32 0.60 5.13
C ILE A 176 -6.70 -0.79 5.15
N VAL A 177 -5.69 -0.98 6.01
CA VAL A 177 -5.14 -2.29 6.35
C VAL A 177 -5.30 -2.49 7.86
N TRP A 178 -5.95 -3.58 8.25
CA TRP A 178 -6.01 -4.02 9.64
C TRP A 178 -4.85 -4.98 9.93
N HIS A 179 -4.20 -4.77 11.06
CA HIS A 179 -3.11 -5.59 11.57
C HIS A 179 -3.55 -6.27 12.86
N HIS A 180 -3.66 -7.59 12.85
CA HIS A 180 -3.93 -8.37 14.04
C HIS A 180 -2.60 -8.71 14.77
N SER A 181 -2.63 -8.87 16.09
CA SER A 181 -1.45 -9.15 16.90
C SER A 181 -0.81 -10.51 16.63
N ASP A 182 -1.57 -11.46 16.09
CA ASP A 182 -1.10 -12.79 15.65
C ASP A 182 -0.50 -12.80 14.23
N GLY A 183 -0.40 -11.64 13.57
CA GLY A 183 0.16 -11.51 12.23
C GLY A 183 -0.86 -11.61 11.09
N ARG A 184 -2.14 -11.92 11.35
CA ARG A 184 -3.19 -11.81 10.33
C ARG A 184 -3.33 -10.36 9.86
N MET A 185 -3.63 -10.19 8.59
CA MET A 185 -3.89 -8.89 7.98
C MET A 185 -5.11 -8.96 7.08
N GLY A 186 -5.89 -7.89 7.06
CA GLY A 186 -7.03 -7.71 6.15
C GLY A 186 -7.01 -6.30 5.57
N LYS A 187 -7.53 -6.10 4.35
CA LYS A 187 -7.59 -4.76 3.75
C LYS A 187 -8.89 -4.46 3.04
N ILE A 188 -9.17 -3.19 2.83
CA ILE A 188 -10.21 -2.72 1.90
C ILE A 188 -9.71 -1.45 1.22
N LYS A 189 -10.13 -1.21 -0.03
CA LYS A 189 -9.76 -0.01 -0.80
C LYS A 189 -10.99 0.69 -1.35
N GLY A 190 -10.91 2.00 -1.57
CA GLY A 190 -12.01 2.75 -2.20
C GLY A 190 -12.42 2.16 -3.55
N LYS A 191 -11.44 1.75 -4.37
CA LYS A 191 -11.71 1.10 -5.66
C LYS A 191 -12.45 -0.23 -5.57
N ASP A 192 -12.40 -0.90 -4.41
CA ASP A 192 -13.15 -2.14 -4.20
C ASP A 192 -14.66 -1.86 -4.15
N PHE A 193 -15.06 -0.64 -3.78
CA PHE A 193 -16.43 -0.12 -3.86
C PHE A 193 -16.73 0.69 -5.14
N GLY A 194 -15.76 0.77 -6.07
CA GLY A 194 -15.89 1.61 -7.27
C GLY A 194 -15.61 3.10 -7.04
N ILE A 195 -15.05 3.46 -5.88
CA ILE A 195 -14.75 4.86 -5.53
C ILE A 195 -13.38 5.26 -6.15
N PRO A 196 -13.32 6.33 -6.96
CA PRO A 196 -12.06 6.82 -7.51
C PRO A 196 -11.20 7.52 -6.45
N ARG A 197 -9.88 7.42 -6.61
CA ARG A 197 -8.89 8.02 -5.69
C ARG A 197 -8.90 9.56 -5.72
N ALA A 198 -9.17 10.14 -6.88
CA ALA A 198 -9.32 11.58 -7.04
C ALA A 198 -10.67 12.04 -6.48
N LEU A 199 -10.69 13.21 -5.84
CA LEU A 199 -11.93 13.88 -5.49
C LEU A 199 -12.61 14.44 -6.75
N PRO A 200 -13.96 14.50 -6.80
CA PRO A 200 -14.67 15.22 -7.85
C PRO A 200 -14.22 16.68 -7.90
N LEU A 201 -14.18 17.27 -9.11
CA LEU A 201 -13.83 18.69 -9.30
C LEU A 201 -14.74 19.66 -8.52
N GLU A 202 -15.96 19.23 -8.22
CA GLU A 202 -16.99 20.01 -7.51
C GLU A 202 -16.96 19.82 -5.98
N TYR A 203 -15.97 19.10 -5.43
CA TYR A 203 -15.83 18.97 -3.98
C TYR A 203 -15.34 20.30 -3.40
N ASN A 204 -16.24 21.27 -3.29
CA ASN A 204 -16.03 22.56 -2.65
C ASN A 204 -15.73 22.30 -1.17
N PHE A 205 -14.53 22.67 -0.74
CA PHE A 205 -14.16 22.64 0.67
C PHE A 205 -15.07 23.61 1.44
N PRO A 206 -15.88 23.15 2.42
CA PRO A 206 -16.52 24.08 3.33
C PRO A 206 -15.42 24.68 4.21
N GLY A 207 -14.99 25.92 3.89
CA GLY A 207 -14.02 26.68 4.68
C GLY A 207 -12.85 27.31 3.92
N GLY A 208 -12.76 27.18 2.59
CA GLY A 208 -11.81 27.96 1.79
C GLY A 208 -12.38 29.33 1.46
N GLU A 209 -12.23 30.32 2.34
CA GLU A 209 -12.34 31.72 1.91
C GLU A 209 -11.28 31.98 0.85
N ALA A 210 -11.72 32.48 -0.30
CA ALA A 210 -10.84 33.01 -1.33
C ALA A 210 -10.11 34.23 -0.73
N ALA A 211 -8.79 34.12 -0.59
CA ALA A 211 -7.91 35.26 -0.43
C ALA A 211 -7.45 35.76 -1.80
#